data_AF-U1KM40-F1
#
_entry.id   AF-U1KM40-F1
#
_cell.length_a   1.000
_cell.length_b   1.000
_cell.length_c   1.000
_cell.angle_alpha   90.00
_cell.angle_beta   90.00
_cell.angle_gamma   90.00
#
_symmetry.space_group_name_H-M   'P 1'
#
loop_
_entity.id
_entity.type
_entity.pdbx_description
1 polymer ?
#
loop_
_entity_poly.entity_id
_entity_poly.type
_entity_poly.pdbx_seq_one_letter_code
_entity_poly.pdbx_strand_id
1 'polypeptide(L)'
;MALGEQESQIYQNILKQATEISLNLMAVKVEQHPEDFLSWCYELHDVAKNRINFELLDDHQLPIVKKLQDQLASAISFLQLKTLRVAPWPVITGFVSQHSEVLALEEQLKLTDYIATLRATPLKDMIVEDRLTFSGKHAASLDPSLYNFDVEWFASTKNAKGFHQLFADFPGEFDTALAHIPLEGAVSEQDYQQFMIAYLSAFANSEEKPTLAPATRLLAMRRPDVFTPITNTKLDALCSALGITKLNNRDFERYWTDIVKTIHAMPWFTMTSVADEFEQQLASIKALIPCWFYHADKDTANQSNYIKLLNKPTRSASSGAKKSVRRGKESAEILVDRALSDDSIPQHIRDKRDSIVSEVEKGRSVDETISLMRAIFG
;
A
#
# COMPACT_ATOMS: atom_id res chain seq x y z
N MET A 1 1.35 -5.34 -33.88
CA MET A 1 0.62 -4.69 -32.77
C MET A 1 -0.30 -3.61 -33.32
N ALA A 2 -1.61 -3.73 -33.13
CA ALA A 2 -2.55 -2.62 -33.35
C ALA A 2 -2.61 -1.82 -32.05
N LEU A 3 -2.26 -0.53 -32.09
CA LEU A 3 -2.21 0.35 -30.92
C LEU A 3 -3.34 1.38 -31.01
N GLY A 4 -4.02 1.64 -29.90
CA GLY A 4 -4.88 2.81 -29.75
C GLY A 4 -4.08 4.12 -29.77
N GLU A 5 -4.76 5.25 -29.78
CA GLU A 5 -4.11 6.59 -29.84
C GLU A 5 -3.15 6.82 -28.66
N GLN A 6 -3.60 6.59 -27.43
CA GLN A 6 -2.77 6.75 -26.23
C GLN A 6 -1.59 5.76 -26.21
N GLU A 7 -1.82 4.51 -26.61
CA GLU A 7 -0.77 3.47 -26.69
C GLU A 7 0.28 3.83 -27.75
N SER A 8 -0.15 4.36 -28.89
CA SER A 8 0.73 4.86 -29.94
C SER A 8 1.60 6.00 -29.42
N GLN A 9 1.03 6.95 -28.68
CA GLN A 9 1.80 8.04 -28.09
C GLN A 9 2.84 7.55 -27.07
N ILE A 10 2.47 6.59 -26.22
CA ILE A 10 3.37 5.96 -25.24
C ILE A 10 4.50 5.23 -25.98
N TYR A 11 4.17 4.40 -26.96
CA TYR A 11 5.14 3.67 -27.78
C TYR A 11 6.15 4.60 -28.44
N GLN A 12 5.70 5.69 -29.07
CA GLN A 12 6.60 6.68 -29.68
C GLN A 12 7.51 7.37 -28.65
N ASN A 13 7.01 7.64 -27.45
CA ASN A 13 7.83 8.23 -26.39
C ASN A 13 8.92 7.27 -25.89
N ILE A 14 8.61 5.97 -25.79
CA ILE A 14 9.56 4.91 -25.43
C ILE A 14 10.63 4.78 -26.52
N LEU A 15 10.24 4.72 -27.80
CA LEU A 15 11.18 4.61 -28.93
C LEU A 15 12.19 5.76 -28.99
N LYS A 16 11.76 6.98 -28.63
CA LYS A 16 12.68 8.13 -28.54
C LYS A 16 13.81 7.89 -27.54
N GLN A 17 13.53 7.29 -26.38
CA GLN A 17 14.58 6.96 -25.41
C GLN A 17 15.39 5.74 -25.86
N ALA A 18 14.74 4.72 -26.42
CA ALA A 18 15.40 3.49 -26.87
C ALA A 18 16.41 3.75 -28.01
N THR A 19 16.13 4.71 -28.89
CA THR A 19 17.02 5.08 -30.01
C THR A 19 18.40 5.54 -29.53
N GLU A 20 18.44 6.35 -28.46
CA GLU A 20 19.67 6.91 -27.88
C GLU A 20 20.60 5.85 -27.26
N ILE A 21 20.06 4.66 -26.94
CA ILE A 21 20.81 3.53 -26.38
C ILE A 21 20.70 2.28 -27.28
N SER A 22 20.36 2.47 -28.54
CA SER A 22 20.02 1.38 -29.47
C SER A 22 21.15 0.37 -29.67
N LEU A 23 22.41 0.84 -29.73
CA LEU A 23 23.58 -0.04 -29.82
C LEU A 23 23.68 -0.98 -28.62
N ASN A 24 23.46 -0.45 -27.40
CA ASN A 24 23.50 -1.25 -26.18
C ASN A 24 22.34 -2.24 -26.12
N LEU A 25 21.15 -1.85 -26.59
CA LEU A 25 20.00 -2.74 -26.68
C LEU A 25 20.21 -3.87 -27.71
N MET A 26 20.80 -3.57 -28.88
CA MET A 26 21.10 -4.57 -29.91
C MET A 26 22.16 -5.59 -29.47
N ALA A 27 23.01 -5.24 -28.50
CA ALA A 27 23.98 -6.17 -27.93
C ALA A 27 23.33 -7.23 -27.02
N VAL A 28 22.07 -7.04 -26.62
CA VAL A 28 21.33 -8.01 -25.82
C VAL A 28 20.65 -9.03 -26.74
N LYS A 29 20.96 -10.31 -26.54
CA LYS A 29 20.25 -11.40 -27.22
C LYS A 29 18.79 -11.43 -26.74
N VAL A 30 17.84 -11.21 -27.63
CA VAL A 30 16.39 -11.32 -27.36
C VAL A 30 15.90 -12.72 -27.76
N GLU A 31 15.17 -13.39 -26.87
CA GLU A 31 14.62 -14.74 -27.12
C GLU A 31 13.08 -14.73 -27.17
N GLN A 32 12.45 -13.76 -26.50
CA GLN A 32 11.00 -13.57 -26.53
C GLN A 32 10.65 -12.49 -27.54
N HIS A 33 9.67 -12.78 -28.41
CA HIS A 33 9.18 -11.83 -29.42
C HIS A 33 7.68 -11.60 -29.19
N PRO A 34 7.32 -10.70 -28.27
CA PRO A 34 5.92 -10.48 -27.91
C PRO A 34 5.08 -9.93 -29.07
N GLU A 35 3.84 -10.40 -29.18
CA GLU A 35 2.89 -9.98 -30.23
C GLU A 35 1.97 -8.83 -29.79
N ASP A 36 1.81 -8.64 -28.47
CA ASP A 36 1.01 -7.59 -27.86
C ASP A 36 1.87 -6.53 -27.15
N PHE A 37 1.30 -5.35 -26.96
CA PHE A 37 2.03 -4.19 -26.48
C PHE A 37 2.41 -4.26 -24.99
N LEU A 38 1.61 -4.94 -24.16
CA LEU A 38 1.92 -5.09 -22.74
C LEU A 38 3.12 -6.01 -22.57
N SER A 39 3.08 -7.18 -23.21
CA SER A 39 4.19 -8.13 -23.20
C SER A 39 5.46 -7.54 -23.82
N TRP A 40 5.32 -6.71 -24.87
CA TRP A 40 6.45 -5.96 -25.43
C TRP A 40 7.07 -4.98 -24.42
N CYS A 41 6.25 -4.25 -23.66
CA CYS A 41 6.74 -3.35 -22.62
C CYS A 41 7.48 -4.14 -21.52
N TYR A 42 6.98 -5.31 -21.12
CA TYR A 42 7.64 -6.17 -20.15
C TYR A 42 9.01 -6.66 -20.62
N GLU A 43 9.12 -7.20 -21.83
CA GLU A 43 10.40 -7.68 -22.37
C GLU A 43 11.42 -6.54 -22.47
N LEU A 44 11.01 -5.38 -22.99
CA LEU A 44 11.92 -4.24 -23.10
C LEU A 44 12.31 -3.67 -21.72
N HIS A 45 11.40 -3.71 -20.75
CA HIS A 45 11.70 -3.29 -19.38
C HIS A 45 12.71 -4.23 -18.73
N ASP A 46 12.55 -5.55 -18.87
CA ASP A 46 13.52 -6.53 -18.40
C ASP A 46 14.89 -6.35 -19.07
N VAL A 47 14.91 -6.14 -20.39
CA VAL A 47 16.15 -5.86 -21.12
C VAL A 47 16.85 -4.61 -20.56
N ALA A 48 16.11 -3.50 -20.44
CA ALA A 48 16.66 -2.23 -19.98
C ALA A 48 17.06 -2.23 -18.49
N LYS A 49 16.47 -3.10 -17.67
CA LYS A 49 16.73 -3.16 -16.23
C LYS A 49 17.78 -4.21 -15.86
N ASN A 50 17.73 -5.40 -16.47
CA ASN A 50 18.45 -6.58 -15.99
C ASN A 50 19.50 -7.12 -16.97
N ARG A 51 19.34 -6.89 -18.28
CA ARG A 51 20.16 -7.60 -19.31
C ARG A 51 21.12 -6.70 -20.08
N ILE A 52 20.87 -5.40 -20.10
CA ILE A 52 21.83 -4.44 -20.64
C ILE A 52 23.12 -4.45 -19.81
N ASN A 53 24.27 -4.43 -20.47
CA ASN A 53 25.54 -4.29 -19.78
C ASN A 53 25.78 -2.81 -19.43
N PHE A 54 25.57 -2.47 -18.17
CA PHE A 54 25.77 -1.11 -17.67
C PHE A 54 27.22 -0.62 -17.73
N GLU A 55 28.21 -1.53 -17.79
CA GLU A 55 29.63 -1.16 -17.93
C GLU A 55 29.96 -0.62 -19.33
N LEU A 56 29.10 -0.87 -20.30
CA LEU A 56 29.23 -0.40 -21.68
C LEU A 56 28.43 0.87 -21.96
N LEU A 57 27.80 1.45 -20.93
CA LEU A 57 27.08 2.71 -21.05
C LEU A 57 28.00 3.88 -20.74
N ASP A 58 27.90 4.92 -21.55
CA ASP A 58 28.50 6.21 -21.23
C ASP A 58 27.68 6.90 -20.12
N ASP A 59 28.33 7.74 -19.31
CA ASP A 59 27.69 8.46 -18.19
C ASP A 59 26.42 9.22 -18.59
N HIS A 60 26.40 9.80 -19.79
CA HIS A 60 25.26 10.55 -20.31
C HIS A 60 24.05 9.66 -20.69
N GLN A 61 24.26 8.37 -20.91
CA GLN A 61 23.21 7.41 -21.24
C GLN A 61 22.50 6.87 -19.99
N LEU A 62 23.14 6.87 -18.81
CA LEU A 62 22.54 6.35 -17.58
C LEU A 62 21.19 7.03 -17.23
N PRO A 63 21.05 8.37 -17.30
CA PRO A 63 19.75 9.03 -17.10
C PRO A 63 18.71 8.66 -18.17
N ILE A 64 19.15 8.36 -19.40
CA ILE A 64 18.26 7.96 -20.51
C ILE A 64 17.72 6.56 -20.24
N VAL A 65 18.57 5.61 -19.84
CA VAL A 65 18.16 4.26 -19.44
C VAL A 65 17.18 4.33 -18.28
N LYS A 66 17.47 5.14 -17.26
CA LYS A 66 16.57 5.32 -16.12
C LYS A 66 15.20 5.85 -16.56
N LYS A 67 15.18 6.86 -17.43
CA LYS A 67 13.94 7.41 -17.98
C LYS A 67 13.18 6.40 -18.83
N LEU A 68 13.87 5.57 -19.63
CA LEU A 68 13.26 4.48 -20.39
C LEU A 68 12.59 3.47 -19.46
N GLN A 69 13.28 3.04 -18.40
CA GLN A 69 12.73 2.13 -17.38
C GLN A 69 11.46 2.72 -16.75
N ASP A 70 11.50 3.98 -16.32
CA ASP A 70 10.35 4.65 -15.69
C ASP A 70 9.15 4.81 -16.65
N GLN A 71 9.41 5.09 -17.92
CA GLN A 71 8.37 5.13 -18.96
C GLN A 71 7.75 3.76 -19.22
N LEU A 72 8.55 2.71 -19.28
CA LEU A 72 8.08 1.34 -19.46
C LEU A 72 7.25 0.87 -18.26
N ALA A 73 7.71 1.11 -17.03
CA ALA A 73 6.94 0.80 -15.82
C ALA A 73 5.59 1.55 -15.79
N SER A 74 5.58 2.81 -16.23
CA SER A 74 4.34 3.61 -16.36
C SER A 74 3.42 3.05 -17.45
N ALA A 75 3.97 2.62 -18.59
CA ALA A 75 3.22 2.01 -19.69
C ALA A 75 2.58 0.68 -19.26
N ILE A 76 3.35 -0.18 -18.59
CA ILE A 76 2.87 -1.44 -18.02
C ILE A 76 1.71 -1.18 -17.05
N SER A 77 1.89 -0.25 -16.11
CA SER A 77 0.83 0.14 -15.15
C SER A 77 -0.44 0.60 -15.86
N PHE A 78 -0.31 1.49 -16.87
CA PHE A 78 -1.44 1.97 -17.65
C PHE A 78 -2.18 0.84 -18.37
N LEU A 79 -1.45 -0.03 -19.05
CA LEU A 79 -2.02 -1.15 -19.82
C LEU A 79 -2.71 -2.16 -18.90
N GLN A 80 -2.10 -2.50 -17.77
CA GLN A 80 -2.69 -3.37 -16.76
C GLN A 80 -3.96 -2.76 -16.17
N LEU A 81 -3.92 -1.51 -15.69
CA LEU A 81 -5.11 -0.82 -15.15
C LEU A 81 -6.23 -0.71 -16.18
N LYS A 82 -5.89 -0.52 -17.46
CA LYS A 82 -6.88 -0.44 -18.55
C LYS A 82 -7.67 -1.75 -18.69
N THR A 83 -7.08 -2.91 -18.38
CA THR A 83 -7.79 -4.20 -18.42
C THR A 83 -8.97 -4.26 -17.45
N LEU A 84 -8.90 -3.54 -16.31
CA LEU A 84 -9.96 -3.49 -15.30
C LEU A 84 -11.30 -2.99 -15.85
N ARG A 85 -11.27 -2.22 -16.94
CA ARG A 85 -12.49 -1.67 -17.57
C ARG A 85 -13.41 -2.73 -18.15
N VAL A 86 -12.87 -3.89 -18.52
CA VAL A 86 -13.61 -4.93 -19.25
C VAL A 86 -13.43 -6.32 -18.64
N ALA A 87 -12.40 -6.53 -17.83
CA ALA A 87 -12.10 -7.84 -17.26
C ALA A 87 -13.22 -8.31 -16.31
N PRO A 88 -13.71 -9.55 -16.45
CA PRO A 88 -14.62 -10.17 -15.50
C PRO A 88 -13.87 -10.62 -14.24
N TRP A 89 -14.61 -10.86 -13.16
CA TRP A 89 -14.06 -11.24 -11.85
C TRP A 89 -13.02 -12.39 -11.91
N PRO A 90 -13.25 -13.52 -12.61
CA PRO A 90 -12.27 -14.61 -12.65
C PRO A 90 -10.93 -14.25 -13.30
N VAL A 91 -10.91 -13.27 -14.21
CA VAL A 91 -9.65 -12.78 -14.81
C VAL A 91 -8.87 -11.96 -13.80
N ILE A 92 -9.56 -11.17 -12.98
CA ILE A 92 -8.95 -10.37 -11.93
C ILE A 92 -8.37 -11.25 -10.83
N THR A 93 -9.14 -12.20 -10.30
CA THR A 93 -8.67 -13.11 -9.24
C THR A 93 -7.56 -14.02 -9.74
N GLY A 94 -7.67 -14.51 -10.98
CA GLY A 94 -6.61 -15.26 -11.66
C GLY A 94 -5.31 -14.45 -11.79
N PHE A 95 -5.40 -13.19 -12.19
CA PHE A 95 -4.23 -12.30 -12.25
C PHE A 95 -3.58 -12.12 -10.87
N VAL A 96 -4.36 -11.81 -9.84
CA VAL A 96 -3.84 -11.59 -8.47
C VAL A 96 -3.17 -12.85 -7.92
N SER A 97 -3.77 -14.02 -8.13
CA SER A 97 -3.22 -15.31 -7.70
C SER A 97 -1.88 -15.61 -8.39
N GLN A 98 -1.81 -15.45 -9.71
CA GLN A 98 -0.61 -15.69 -10.51
C GLN A 98 0.55 -14.75 -10.17
N HIS A 99 0.27 -13.55 -9.67
CA HIS A 99 1.28 -12.53 -9.34
C HIS A 99 1.49 -12.37 -7.82
N SER A 100 0.98 -13.31 -7.02
CA SER A 100 0.96 -13.23 -5.55
C SER A 100 2.34 -12.93 -4.93
N GLU A 101 3.40 -13.61 -5.40
CA GLU A 101 4.77 -13.40 -4.93
C GLU A 101 5.29 -11.98 -5.24
N VAL A 102 5.18 -11.57 -6.51
CA VAL A 102 5.70 -10.27 -6.98
C VAL A 102 4.94 -9.10 -6.36
N LEU A 103 3.65 -9.29 -6.06
CA LEU A 103 2.81 -8.30 -5.39
C LEU A 103 3.05 -8.21 -3.88
N ALA A 104 3.82 -9.12 -3.27
CA ALA A 104 3.84 -9.30 -1.81
C ALA A 104 2.42 -9.44 -1.23
N LEU A 105 1.59 -10.24 -1.91
CA LEU A 105 0.15 -10.32 -1.63
C LEU A 105 -0.14 -10.72 -0.18
N GLU A 106 0.63 -11.64 0.37
CA GLU A 106 0.47 -12.09 1.76
C GLU A 106 0.59 -10.95 2.78
N GLU A 107 1.59 -10.06 2.65
CA GLU A 107 1.73 -8.89 3.53
C GLU A 107 0.54 -7.94 3.37
N GLN A 108 0.10 -7.73 2.14
CA GLN A 108 -1.02 -6.83 1.86
C GLN A 108 -2.34 -7.35 2.44
N LEU A 109 -2.58 -8.67 2.36
CA LEU A 109 -3.74 -9.31 2.97
C LEU A 109 -3.67 -9.30 4.50
N LYS A 110 -2.49 -9.52 5.09
CA LYS A 110 -2.28 -9.36 6.55
C LYS A 110 -2.63 -7.95 7.03
N LEU A 111 -2.26 -6.92 6.26
CA LEU A 111 -2.68 -5.54 6.58
C LEU A 111 -4.21 -5.40 6.53
N THR A 112 -4.90 -5.96 5.53
CA THR A 112 -6.36 -5.83 5.45
C THR A 112 -7.07 -6.57 6.58
N ASP A 113 -6.58 -7.76 6.95
CA ASP A 113 -7.12 -8.55 8.06
C ASP A 113 -6.93 -7.80 9.38
N TYR A 114 -5.75 -7.22 9.57
CA TYR A 114 -5.47 -6.38 10.74
C TYR A 114 -6.39 -5.16 10.81
N ILE A 115 -6.56 -4.45 9.71
CA ILE A 115 -7.44 -3.27 9.63
C ILE A 115 -8.90 -3.64 9.88
N ALA A 116 -9.36 -4.83 9.46
CA ALA A 116 -10.71 -5.29 9.75
C ALA A 116 -11.00 -5.35 11.26
N THR A 117 -10.00 -5.65 12.09
CA THR A 117 -10.13 -5.62 13.57
C THR A 117 -10.20 -4.21 14.14
N LEU A 118 -9.65 -3.21 13.44
CA LEU A 118 -9.54 -1.83 13.91
C LEU A 118 -10.65 -0.91 13.38
N ARG A 119 -11.21 -1.20 12.20
CA ARG A 119 -12.03 -0.23 11.46
C ARG A 119 -13.27 0.27 12.21
N ALA A 120 -13.75 -0.46 13.22
CA ALA A 120 -14.88 -0.08 14.07
C ALA A 120 -14.49 0.74 15.30
N THR A 121 -13.23 0.68 15.73
CA THR A 121 -12.71 1.43 16.87
C THR A 121 -12.53 2.90 16.49
N PRO A 122 -13.00 3.86 17.30
CA PRO A 122 -12.70 5.27 17.09
C PRO A 122 -11.18 5.53 17.14
N LEU A 123 -10.68 6.37 16.25
CA LEU A 123 -9.28 6.76 16.12
C LEU A 123 -8.70 7.31 17.42
N LYS A 124 -9.48 8.12 18.15
CA LYS A 124 -9.06 8.67 19.44
C LYS A 124 -8.83 7.61 20.51
N ASP A 125 -9.49 6.45 20.38
CA ASP A 125 -9.42 5.33 21.31
C ASP A 125 -8.37 4.28 20.87
N MET A 126 -7.76 4.45 19.68
CA MET A 126 -6.67 3.61 19.22
C MET A 126 -5.34 4.00 19.86
N ILE A 127 -4.43 3.04 20.04
CA ILE A 127 -3.02 3.33 20.34
C ILE A 127 -2.34 4.00 19.15
N VAL A 128 -1.20 4.64 19.39
CA VAL A 128 -0.46 5.38 18.36
C VAL A 128 -0.07 4.48 17.18
N GLU A 129 0.36 3.25 17.47
CA GLU A 129 0.76 2.27 16.47
C GLU A 129 -0.41 1.87 15.54
N ASP A 130 -1.61 1.73 16.09
CA ASP A 130 -2.83 1.39 15.34
C ASP A 130 -3.30 2.58 14.49
N ARG A 131 -3.23 3.80 15.03
CA ARG A 131 -3.45 5.02 14.25
C ARG A 131 -2.46 5.18 13.10
N LEU A 132 -1.19 4.85 13.31
CA LEU A 132 -0.16 4.89 12.26
C LEU A 132 -0.42 3.83 11.18
N THR A 133 -0.88 2.65 11.60
CA THR A 133 -1.28 1.57 10.69
C THR A 133 -2.48 1.97 9.83
N PHE A 134 -3.51 2.51 10.46
CA PHE A 134 -4.71 3.02 9.79
C PHE A 134 -4.38 4.18 8.83
N SER A 135 -3.54 5.13 9.26
CA SER A 135 -3.16 6.26 8.43
C SER A 135 -2.12 5.94 7.35
N GLY A 136 -1.41 4.80 7.42
CA GLY A 136 -0.46 4.37 6.40
C GLY A 136 0.91 5.05 6.50
N LYS A 137 1.48 5.10 7.71
CA LYS A 137 2.82 5.64 7.96
C LYS A 137 3.65 4.71 8.82
N HIS A 138 4.79 4.27 8.29
CA HIS A 138 5.74 3.48 9.07
C HIS A 138 6.43 4.31 10.16
N ALA A 139 6.71 3.69 11.29
CA ALA A 139 7.47 4.24 12.40
C ALA A 139 8.23 3.13 13.12
N ALA A 140 9.34 3.48 13.79
CA ALA A 140 10.15 2.53 14.53
C ALA A 140 9.45 1.87 15.73
N SER A 141 8.30 2.41 16.17
CA SER A 141 7.47 1.82 17.22
C SER A 141 6.67 0.60 16.75
N LEU A 142 6.47 0.45 15.43
CA LEU A 142 5.80 -0.69 14.81
C LEU A 142 6.75 -1.90 14.84
N ASP A 143 6.56 -2.73 15.86
CA ASP A 143 7.35 -3.93 16.09
C ASP A 143 7.06 -4.99 15.01
N PRO A 144 8.05 -5.45 14.23
CA PRO A 144 7.85 -6.46 13.19
C PRO A 144 7.22 -7.77 13.68
N SER A 145 7.33 -8.09 14.98
CA SER A 145 6.67 -9.28 15.54
C SER A 145 5.16 -9.15 15.66
N LEU A 146 4.65 -7.91 15.73
CA LEU A 146 3.22 -7.60 15.88
C LEU A 146 2.62 -7.04 14.59
N TYR A 147 3.42 -6.26 13.86
CA TYR A 147 3.09 -5.66 12.57
C TYR A 147 3.94 -6.36 11.51
N ASN A 148 3.60 -7.61 11.22
CA ASN A 148 4.34 -8.49 10.31
C ASN A 148 4.00 -8.24 8.82
N PHE A 149 3.79 -6.97 8.49
CA PHE A 149 3.41 -6.44 7.18
C PHE A 149 3.82 -4.97 7.08
N ASP A 150 3.99 -4.45 5.86
CA ASP A 150 4.17 -3.01 5.67
C ASP A 150 2.85 -2.24 5.83
N VAL A 151 2.78 -1.37 6.84
CA VAL A 151 1.63 -0.50 7.05
C VAL A 151 1.42 0.52 5.92
N GLU A 152 2.45 0.79 5.11
CA GLU A 152 2.39 1.73 4.00
C GLU A 152 1.80 1.14 2.71
N TRP A 153 1.43 -0.14 2.69
CA TRP A 153 0.63 -0.72 1.60
C TRP A 153 -0.72 0.00 1.49
N PHE A 154 -1.29 0.08 0.28
CA PHE A 154 -2.54 0.81 -0.02
C PHE A 154 -2.52 2.32 0.30
N ALA A 155 -1.61 3.04 -0.34
CA ALA A 155 -1.38 4.49 -0.23
C ALA A 155 -0.67 4.95 1.06
N SER A 156 0.66 4.91 1.01
CA SER A 156 1.54 5.56 1.99
C SER A 156 1.23 7.06 2.12
N THR A 157 1.09 7.54 3.35
CA THR A 157 0.87 8.95 3.68
C THR A 157 2.06 9.57 4.41
N LYS A 158 3.20 8.87 4.51
CA LYS A 158 4.38 9.30 5.30
C LYS A 158 4.86 10.73 5.04
N ASN A 159 4.65 11.25 3.84
CA ASN A 159 5.05 12.58 3.42
C ASN A 159 4.04 13.68 3.78
N ALA A 160 2.82 13.33 4.20
CA ALA A 160 1.77 14.23 4.62
C ALA A 160 1.96 14.65 6.09
N LYS A 161 3.08 15.34 6.37
CA LYS A 161 3.50 15.69 7.74
C LYS A 161 2.42 16.46 8.51
N GLY A 162 1.83 17.46 7.86
CA GLY A 162 0.74 18.27 8.43
C GLY A 162 -0.49 17.46 8.81
N PHE A 163 -0.92 16.57 7.93
CA PHE A 163 -2.00 15.63 8.22
C PHE A 163 -1.66 14.76 9.43
N HIS A 164 -0.46 14.17 9.49
CA HIS A 164 -0.09 13.33 10.64
C HIS A 164 0.02 14.10 11.96
N GLN A 165 0.38 15.38 11.92
CA GLN A 165 0.37 16.24 13.11
C GLN A 165 -1.06 16.42 13.60
N LEU A 166 -1.98 16.87 12.73
CA LEU A 166 -3.39 17.04 13.06
C LEU A 166 -4.05 15.73 13.51
N PHE A 167 -3.74 14.62 12.83
CA PHE A 167 -4.26 13.30 13.15
C PHE A 167 -3.80 12.79 14.52
N ALA A 168 -2.61 13.20 14.97
CA ALA A 168 -2.10 12.87 16.28
C ALA A 168 -2.70 13.78 17.38
N ASP A 169 -2.83 15.08 17.10
CA ASP A 169 -3.29 16.07 18.07
C ASP A 169 -4.82 16.04 18.26
N PHE A 170 -5.56 15.81 17.17
CA PHE A 170 -7.02 15.90 17.12
C PHE A 170 -7.68 14.68 16.44
N PRO A 171 -7.40 13.43 16.87
CA PRO A 171 -7.97 12.24 16.22
C PRO A 171 -9.50 12.21 16.21
N GLY A 172 -10.15 12.83 17.20
CA GLY A 172 -11.62 12.92 17.28
C GLY A 172 -12.29 13.75 16.18
N GLU A 173 -11.57 14.69 15.56
CA GLU A 173 -12.08 15.42 14.39
C GLU A 173 -12.18 14.50 13.17
N PHE A 174 -11.23 13.58 13.02
CA PHE A 174 -11.25 12.57 11.96
C PHE A 174 -12.26 11.46 12.24
N ASP A 175 -12.53 11.13 13.52
CA ASP A 175 -13.65 10.26 13.90
C ASP A 175 -14.99 10.86 13.46
N THR A 176 -15.17 12.17 13.62
CA THR A 176 -16.39 12.87 13.19
C THR A 176 -16.59 12.73 11.68
N ALA A 177 -15.51 12.85 10.89
CA ALA A 177 -15.58 12.59 9.46
C ALA A 177 -15.93 11.13 9.15
N LEU A 178 -15.22 10.16 9.74
CA LEU A 178 -15.43 8.73 9.49
C LEU A 178 -16.80 8.21 9.96
N ALA A 179 -17.43 8.87 10.93
CA ALA A 179 -18.78 8.52 11.40
C ALA A 179 -19.85 8.66 10.31
N HIS A 180 -19.60 9.51 9.30
CA HIS A 180 -20.48 9.63 8.12
C HIS A 180 -20.36 8.45 7.16
N ILE A 181 -19.33 7.60 7.29
CA ILE A 181 -19.13 6.43 6.45
C ILE A 181 -19.57 5.18 7.23
N PRO A 182 -20.68 4.52 6.83
CA PRO A 182 -21.18 3.35 7.53
C PRO A 182 -20.19 2.18 7.43
N LEU A 183 -20.05 1.43 8.53
CA LEU A 183 -19.18 0.25 8.61
C LEU A 183 -19.57 -0.86 7.65
N GLU A 184 -20.87 -1.02 7.44
CA GLU A 184 -21.46 -2.10 6.65
C GLU A 184 -22.58 -1.53 5.78
N GLY A 185 -22.98 -2.28 4.76
CA GLY A 185 -24.04 -1.89 3.85
C GLY A 185 -23.62 -0.85 2.82
N ALA A 186 -24.60 -0.26 2.14
CA ALA A 186 -24.35 0.68 1.06
C ALA A 186 -23.77 2.01 1.58
N VAL A 187 -22.79 2.56 0.86
CA VAL A 187 -22.29 3.94 1.06
C VAL A 187 -22.86 4.79 -0.06
N SER A 188 -23.59 5.84 0.30
CA SER A 188 -24.17 6.78 -0.65
C SER A 188 -23.23 7.95 -0.96
N GLU A 189 -23.56 8.71 -2.01
CA GLU A 189 -22.87 9.96 -2.31
C GLU A 189 -23.04 11.01 -1.20
N GLN A 190 -24.20 10.99 -0.52
CA GLN A 190 -24.46 11.88 0.60
C GLN A 190 -23.52 11.57 1.77
N ASP A 191 -23.30 10.28 2.08
CA ASP A 191 -22.37 9.85 3.13
C ASP A 191 -20.95 10.36 2.84
N TYR A 192 -20.50 10.20 1.59
CA TYR A 192 -19.22 10.73 1.15
C TYR A 192 -19.15 12.27 1.23
N GLN A 193 -20.20 12.98 0.82
CA GLN A 193 -20.25 14.44 0.93
C GLN A 193 -20.16 14.92 2.37
N GLN A 194 -20.84 14.26 3.31
CA GLN A 194 -20.75 14.60 4.73
C GLN A 194 -19.35 14.29 5.29
N PHE A 195 -18.75 13.15 4.92
CA PHE A 195 -17.35 12.87 5.22
C PHE A 195 -16.42 13.98 4.72
N MET A 196 -16.57 14.42 3.46
CA MET A 196 -15.74 15.48 2.89
C MET A 196 -15.85 16.78 3.69
N ILE A 197 -17.07 17.21 4.02
CA ILE A 197 -17.30 18.44 4.79
C ILE A 197 -16.58 18.36 6.13
N ALA A 198 -16.81 17.30 6.89
CA ALA A 198 -16.19 17.10 8.20
C ALA A 198 -14.67 16.94 8.12
N TYR A 199 -14.15 16.19 7.13
CA TYR A 199 -12.72 16.03 6.90
C TYR A 199 -12.04 17.35 6.58
N LEU A 200 -12.63 18.19 5.73
CA LEU A 200 -12.09 19.52 5.42
C LEU A 200 -12.13 20.44 6.65
N SER A 201 -13.17 20.35 7.48
CA SER A 201 -13.29 21.11 8.72
C SER A 201 -12.19 20.78 9.74
N ALA A 202 -11.67 19.55 9.75
CA ALA A 202 -10.54 19.15 10.63
C ALA A 202 -9.23 19.90 10.33
N PHE A 203 -9.16 20.66 9.23
CA PHE A 203 -8.02 21.48 8.85
C PHE A 203 -8.29 22.98 8.99
N ALA A 204 -9.51 23.38 9.40
CA ALA A 204 -9.94 24.79 9.35
C ALA A 204 -9.06 25.74 10.19
N ASN A 205 -8.49 25.23 11.28
CA ASN A 205 -7.61 25.99 12.18
C ASN A 205 -6.12 25.71 11.94
N SER A 206 -5.77 25.12 10.79
CA SER A 206 -4.39 24.76 10.42
C SER A 206 -3.96 25.47 9.14
N GLU A 207 -2.66 25.71 8.99
CA GLU A 207 -2.08 26.16 7.72
C GLU A 207 -2.00 25.03 6.67
N GLU A 208 -2.23 23.79 7.11
CA GLU A 208 -2.13 22.59 6.29
C GLU A 208 -3.33 22.42 5.37
N LYS A 209 -3.04 22.13 4.10
CA LYS A 209 -4.10 21.96 3.10
C LYS A 209 -4.49 20.49 3.01
N PRO A 210 -5.78 20.14 3.21
CA PRO A 210 -6.23 18.77 3.01
C PRO A 210 -6.02 18.34 1.56
N THR A 211 -5.58 17.10 1.39
CA THR A 211 -5.37 16.43 0.10
C THR A 211 -6.05 15.07 0.05
N LEU A 212 -6.23 14.55 -1.16
CA LEU A 212 -6.90 13.29 -1.44
C LEU A 212 -6.18 12.07 -0.86
N ALA A 213 -4.84 12.04 -0.86
CA ALA A 213 -4.12 10.82 -0.48
C ALA A 213 -4.41 10.40 0.99
N PRO A 214 -4.31 11.27 2.01
CA PRO A 214 -4.71 10.91 3.36
C PRO A 214 -6.21 10.63 3.49
N ALA A 215 -7.08 11.43 2.86
CA ALA A 215 -8.53 11.24 2.94
C ALA A 215 -8.96 9.87 2.42
N THR A 216 -8.49 9.52 1.23
CA THR A 216 -8.84 8.25 0.58
C THR A 216 -8.18 7.05 1.24
N ARG A 217 -7.02 7.24 1.90
CA ARG A 217 -6.44 6.22 2.79
C ARG A 217 -7.36 5.93 3.98
N LEU A 218 -7.82 6.96 4.70
CA LEU A 218 -8.73 6.77 5.83
C LEU A 218 -10.04 6.08 5.40
N LEU A 219 -10.61 6.52 4.27
CA LEU A 219 -11.79 5.91 3.68
C LEU A 219 -11.57 4.44 3.29
N ALA A 220 -10.43 4.12 2.66
CA ALA A 220 -10.09 2.76 2.25
C ALA A 220 -9.87 1.84 3.45
N MET A 221 -9.31 2.32 4.57
CA MET A 221 -9.20 1.51 5.78
C MET A 221 -10.54 1.31 6.50
N ARG A 222 -11.47 2.27 6.36
CA ARG A 222 -12.83 2.16 6.89
C ARG A 222 -13.70 1.21 6.05
N ARG A 223 -13.64 1.33 4.72
CA ARG A 223 -14.43 0.59 3.73
C ARG A 223 -13.57 0.18 2.53
N PRO A 224 -12.73 -0.87 2.68
CA PRO A 224 -11.83 -1.34 1.63
C PRO A 224 -12.56 -1.97 0.44
N ASP A 225 -13.84 -2.26 0.58
CA ASP A 225 -14.75 -2.72 -0.46
C ASP A 225 -15.36 -1.57 -1.28
N VAL A 226 -15.25 -0.31 -0.84
CA VAL A 226 -15.87 0.87 -1.48
C VAL A 226 -14.84 1.83 -2.02
N PHE A 227 -13.82 2.18 -1.25
CA PHE A 227 -12.92 3.28 -1.59
C PHE A 227 -11.57 2.80 -2.08
N THR A 228 -11.22 3.18 -3.31
CA THR A 228 -9.88 2.98 -3.85
C THR A 228 -8.95 4.08 -3.36
N PRO A 229 -7.91 3.75 -2.58
CA PRO A 229 -6.98 4.76 -2.09
C PRO A 229 -6.09 5.26 -3.24
N ILE A 230 -5.79 6.56 -3.25
CA ILE A 230 -5.00 7.18 -4.32
C ILE A 230 -3.76 7.86 -3.76
N THR A 231 -2.70 7.92 -4.58
CA THR A 231 -1.49 8.67 -4.29
C THR A 231 -1.14 9.56 -5.48
N ASN A 232 -0.48 10.69 -5.24
CA ASN A 232 -0.12 11.64 -6.30
C ASN A 232 0.71 10.99 -7.42
N THR A 233 1.57 10.03 -7.07
CA THR A 233 2.44 9.32 -8.03
C THR A 233 1.68 8.32 -8.90
N LYS A 234 0.54 7.81 -8.44
CA LYS A 234 -0.24 6.76 -9.10
C LYS A 234 -1.55 7.25 -9.71
N LEU A 235 -2.00 8.46 -9.34
CA LEU A 235 -3.28 9.05 -9.75
C LEU A 235 -3.36 9.26 -11.26
N ASP A 236 -2.29 9.74 -11.88
CA ASP A 236 -2.25 10.02 -13.32
C ASP A 236 -2.49 8.75 -14.14
N ALA A 237 -1.75 7.68 -13.84
CA ALA A 237 -1.89 6.39 -14.52
C ALA A 237 -3.29 5.80 -14.34
N LEU A 238 -3.87 5.91 -13.13
CA LEU A 238 -5.25 5.50 -12.87
C LEU A 238 -6.25 6.28 -13.73
N CYS A 239 -6.20 7.62 -13.68
CA CYS A 239 -7.10 8.47 -14.45
C CYS A 239 -7.01 8.16 -15.94
N SER A 240 -5.79 8.11 -16.49
CA SER A 240 -5.58 7.80 -17.91
C SER A 240 -6.13 6.42 -18.28
N ALA A 241 -5.86 5.39 -17.49
CA ALA A 241 -6.34 4.04 -17.76
C ALA A 241 -7.87 3.96 -17.77
N LEU A 242 -8.52 4.68 -16.84
CA LEU A 242 -9.98 4.78 -16.73
C LEU A 242 -10.62 5.69 -17.79
N GLY A 243 -9.84 6.45 -18.56
CA GLY A 243 -10.36 7.43 -19.51
C GLY A 243 -10.89 8.70 -18.85
N ILE A 244 -10.38 9.03 -17.67
CA ILE A 244 -10.76 10.19 -16.85
C ILE A 244 -9.74 11.30 -17.05
N THR A 245 -10.21 12.54 -17.18
CA THR A 245 -9.33 13.72 -17.16
C THR A 245 -8.60 13.78 -15.83
N LYS A 246 -7.28 13.96 -15.85
CA LYS A 246 -6.43 14.03 -14.64
C LYS A 246 -7.08 14.86 -13.52
N LEU A 247 -7.15 14.26 -12.33
CA LEU A 247 -7.55 14.94 -11.10
C LEU A 247 -6.33 15.67 -10.52
N ASN A 248 -6.54 16.85 -9.93
CA ASN A 248 -5.59 17.40 -8.99
C ASN A 248 -5.75 16.71 -7.61
N ASN A 249 -4.74 16.84 -6.75
CA ASN A 249 -4.71 16.15 -5.46
C ASN A 249 -5.67 16.71 -4.39
N ARG A 250 -6.58 17.63 -4.76
CA ARG A 250 -7.61 18.24 -3.93
C ARG A 250 -8.99 18.21 -4.60
N ASP A 251 -9.15 17.46 -5.69
CA ASP A 251 -10.42 17.28 -6.39
C ASP A 251 -11.32 16.26 -5.67
N PHE A 252 -11.75 16.58 -4.45
CA PHE A 252 -12.55 15.68 -3.61
C PHE A 252 -13.89 15.31 -4.24
N GLU A 253 -14.59 16.25 -4.88
CA GLU A 253 -15.86 15.95 -5.56
C GLU A 253 -15.67 14.98 -6.73
N ARG A 254 -14.67 15.24 -7.58
CA ARG A 254 -14.36 14.38 -8.72
C ARG A 254 -13.81 13.03 -8.31
N TYR A 255 -13.18 12.89 -7.14
CA TYR A 255 -12.77 11.56 -6.66
C TYR A 255 -13.97 10.60 -6.56
N TRP A 256 -15.09 11.04 -6.00
CA TRP A 256 -16.28 10.20 -5.93
C TRP A 256 -16.90 9.96 -7.32
N THR A 257 -17.14 11.03 -8.06
CA THR A 257 -17.85 10.95 -9.34
C THR A 257 -17.04 10.24 -10.41
N ASP A 258 -15.74 10.50 -10.49
CA ASP A 258 -14.89 9.97 -11.55
C ASP A 258 -14.17 8.69 -11.12
N ILE A 259 -13.69 8.55 -9.88
CA ILE A 259 -12.93 7.35 -9.47
C ILE A 259 -13.86 6.28 -8.89
N VAL A 260 -14.56 6.60 -7.80
CA VAL A 260 -15.37 5.61 -7.07
C VAL A 260 -16.48 5.06 -7.96
N LYS A 261 -17.31 5.92 -8.56
CA LYS A 261 -18.42 5.46 -9.42
C LYS A 261 -17.93 4.68 -10.65
N THR A 262 -16.83 5.09 -11.29
CA THR A 262 -16.29 4.37 -12.46
C THR A 262 -15.79 2.98 -12.08
N ILE A 263 -15.06 2.84 -10.97
CA ILE A 263 -14.63 1.52 -10.48
C ILE A 263 -15.83 0.66 -10.11
N HIS A 264 -16.82 1.24 -9.44
CA HIS A 264 -18.04 0.54 -9.03
C HIS A 264 -18.89 0.06 -10.19
N ALA A 265 -18.77 0.69 -11.36
CA ALA A 265 -19.45 0.29 -12.59
C ALA A 265 -18.72 -0.80 -13.38
N MET A 266 -17.52 -1.22 -12.96
CA MET A 266 -16.74 -2.22 -13.69
C MET A 266 -17.36 -3.63 -13.58
N PRO A 267 -17.21 -4.49 -14.61
CA PRO A 267 -17.77 -5.84 -14.59
C PRO A 267 -17.31 -6.68 -13.39
N TRP A 268 -16.02 -6.66 -13.05
CA TRP A 268 -15.49 -7.40 -11.90
C TRP A 268 -15.99 -6.87 -10.55
N PHE A 269 -16.38 -5.59 -10.48
CA PHE A 269 -16.87 -4.98 -9.24
C PHE A 269 -18.37 -5.24 -9.03
N THR A 270 -19.16 -5.19 -10.12
CA THR A 270 -20.62 -5.38 -10.12
C THR A 270 -21.02 -6.85 -10.12
N MET A 271 -20.27 -7.70 -10.82
CA MET A 271 -20.51 -9.13 -10.97
C MET A 271 -19.48 -9.95 -10.19
N THR A 272 -19.06 -9.45 -9.03
CA THR A 272 -18.20 -10.20 -8.09
C THR A 272 -18.90 -11.51 -7.71
N SER A 273 -18.22 -12.63 -7.91
CA SER A 273 -18.74 -13.96 -7.61
C SER A 273 -17.68 -14.70 -6.82
N VAL A 274 -17.99 -15.12 -5.61
CA VAL A 274 -17.04 -15.76 -4.70
C VAL A 274 -17.12 -17.28 -4.88
N ALA A 275 -16.02 -17.90 -5.32
CA ALA A 275 -15.92 -19.35 -5.44
C ALA A 275 -15.28 -20.03 -4.21
N ASP A 276 -14.36 -19.34 -3.52
CA ASP A 276 -13.59 -19.88 -2.40
C ASP A 276 -13.26 -18.80 -1.35
N GLU A 277 -12.56 -19.18 -0.27
CA GLU A 277 -12.18 -18.29 0.82
C GLU A 277 -11.24 -17.15 0.37
N PHE A 278 -10.35 -17.43 -0.59
CA PHE A 278 -9.45 -16.42 -1.13
C PHE A 278 -10.24 -15.35 -1.90
N GLU A 279 -11.15 -15.76 -2.78
CA GLU A 279 -12.02 -14.82 -3.48
C GLU A 279 -12.98 -14.09 -2.53
N GLN A 280 -13.39 -14.72 -1.42
CA GLN A 280 -14.19 -14.08 -0.39
C GLN A 280 -13.40 -12.93 0.27
N GLN A 281 -12.13 -13.19 0.61
CA GLN A 281 -11.24 -12.17 1.14
C GLN A 281 -11.08 -11.03 0.12
N LEU A 282 -10.78 -11.33 -1.15
CA LEU A 282 -10.66 -10.33 -2.20
C LEU A 282 -11.94 -9.51 -2.40
N ALA A 283 -13.11 -10.14 -2.35
CA ALA A 283 -14.39 -9.47 -2.47
C ALA A 283 -14.62 -8.45 -1.33
N SER A 284 -14.17 -8.77 -0.11
CA SER A 284 -14.28 -7.89 1.06
C SER A 284 -13.38 -6.65 1.00
N ILE A 285 -12.37 -6.65 0.12
CA ILE A 285 -11.40 -5.55 -0.06
C ILE A 285 -11.35 -5.10 -1.53
N LYS A 286 -12.41 -5.37 -2.30
CA LYS A 286 -12.36 -5.27 -3.77
C LYS A 286 -12.03 -3.87 -4.31
N ALA A 287 -12.28 -2.81 -3.57
CA ALA A 287 -11.89 -1.46 -4.00
C ALA A 287 -10.37 -1.22 -3.87
N LEU A 288 -9.63 -2.09 -3.19
CA LEU A 288 -8.16 -2.04 -3.12
C LEU A 288 -7.48 -2.72 -4.31
N ILE A 289 -8.16 -3.64 -5.01
CA ILE A 289 -7.63 -4.42 -6.14
C ILE A 289 -6.88 -3.58 -7.19
N PRO A 290 -7.35 -2.38 -7.59
CA PRO A 290 -6.62 -1.55 -8.54
C PRO A 290 -5.17 -1.23 -8.12
N CYS A 291 -4.85 -1.27 -6.82
CA CYS A 291 -3.49 -1.07 -6.30
C CYS A 291 -2.50 -2.15 -6.76
N TRP A 292 -2.98 -3.33 -7.16
CA TRP A 292 -2.17 -4.46 -7.64
C TRP A 292 -1.96 -4.47 -9.15
N PHE A 293 -2.61 -3.56 -9.89
CA PHE A 293 -2.48 -3.45 -11.34
C PHE A 293 -1.46 -2.38 -11.77
N TYR A 294 -0.69 -1.86 -10.82
CA TYR A 294 0.51 -1.09 -11.13
C TYR A 294 1.68 -2.04 -11.37
N HIS A 295 2.67 -1.58 -12.14
CA HIS A 295 3.89 -2.32 -12.37
C HIS A 295 4.53 -2.76 -11.05
N ALA A 296 4.75 -4.06 -10.94
CA ALA A 296 5.48 -4.71 -9.86
C ALA A 296 6.54 -5.63 -10.47
N ASP A 297 7.64 -5.80 -9.76
CA ASP A 297 8.77 -6.62 -10.14
C ASP A 297 9.35 -7.37 -8.94
N LYS A 298 10.37 -8.20 -9.17
CA LYS A 298 11.07 -8.98 -8.14
C LYS A 298 11.56 -8.16 -6.94
N ASP A 299 11.74 -6.85 -7.08
CA ASP A 299 12.22 -5.97 -6.01
C ASP A 299 11.07 -5.41 -5.16
N THR A 300 9.82 -5.56 -5.60
CA THR A 300 8.64 -4.94 -4.97
C THR A 300 8.44 -5.44 -3.54
N ALA A 301 8.47 -6.75 -3.31
CA ALA A 301 8.40 -7.31 -1.95
C ALA A 301 9.56 -6.83 -1.05
N ASN A 302 10.77 -6.73 -1.61
CA ASN A 302 11.94 -6.25 -0.87
C ASN A 302 11.87 -4.76 -0.50
N GLN A 303 10.92 -4.00 -1.07
CA GLN A 303 10.68 -2.62 -0.70
C GLN A 303 9.84 -2.46 0.58
N SER A 304 9.20 -3.53 1.06
CA SER A 304 8.45 -3.53 2.33
C SER A 304 9.33 -3.07 3.49
N ASN A 305 8.82 -2.14 4.29
CA ASN A 305 9.46 -1.71 5.53
C ASN A 305 9.62 -2.88 6.52
N TYR A 306 8.64 -3.80 6.56
CA TYR A 306 8.72 -5.00 7.39
C TYR A 306 9.86 -5.92 6.94
N ILE A 307 9.93 -6.26 5.64
CA ILE A 307 10.99 -7.12 5.10
C ILE A 307 12.38 -6.49 5.28
N LYS A 308 12.50 -5.18 5.07
CA LYS A 308 13.75 -4.43 5.32
C LYS A 308 14.19 -4.49 6.78
N LEU A 309 13.24 -4.47 7.73
CA LEU A 309 13.54 -4.56 9.15
C LEU A 309 13.93 -5.99 9.55
N LEU A 310 13.25 -7.01 9.02
CA LEU A 310 13.54 -8.42 9.25
C LEU A 310 14.95 -8.79 8.76
N ASN A 311 15.31 -8.33 7.56
CA ASN A 311 16.59 -8.62 6.93
C ASN A 311 17.73 -7.68 7.37
N LYS A 312 17.46 -6.76 8.31
CA LYS A 312 18.49 -5.85 8.80
C LYS A 312 19.54 -6.66 9.57
N PRO A 313 20.82 -6.68 9.14
CA PRO A 313 21.83 -7.47 9.81
C PRO A 313 21.94 -7.04 11.27
N THR A 314 21.82 -8.00 12.19
CA THR A 314 22.06 -7.79 13.61
C THR A 314 23.51 -7.32 13.77
N ARG A 315 23.72 -6.01 13.93
CA ARG A 315 25.04 -5.50 14.28
C ARG A 315 25.52 -6.23 15.53
N SER A 316 26.72 -6.79 15.46
CA SER A 316 27.45 -7.27 16.63
C SER A 316 27.43 -6.17 17.69
N ALA A 317 27.23 -6.56 18.94
CA ALA A 317 27.04 -5.68 20.07
C ALA A 317 28.20 -4.67 20.23
N SER A 318 28.12 -3.54 19.54
CA SER A 318 28.78 -2.31 19.97
C SER A 318 27.89 -1.69 21.04
N SER A 319 28.46 -1.46 22.21
CA SER A 319 27.89 -0.91 23.45
C SER A 319 27.31 0.52 23.34
N GLY A 320 26.68 0.86 22.22
CA GLY A 320 25.82 2.04 22.08
C GLY A 320 24.38 1.60 22.26
N ALA A 321 23.73 2.09 23.32
CA ALA A 321 22.33 1.80 23.59
C ALA A 321 21.49 1.92 22.31
N LYS A 322 20.81 0.83 21.90
CA LYS A 322 19.65 0.95 21.01
C LYS A 322 18.81 2.07 21.63
N LYS A 323 18.55 3.18 20.91
CA LYS A 323 17.59 4.19 21.38
C LYS A 323 16.24 3.49 21.46
N SER A 324 15.94 2.91 22.62
CA SER A 324 14.64 2.33 22.89
C SER A 324 13.67 3.49 23.02
N VAL A 325 12.69 3.54 22.12
CA VAL A 325 11.61 4.50 22.22
C VAL A 325 10.72 3.99 23.35
N ARG A 326 10.67 4.73 24.46
CA ARG A 326 9.75 4.41 25.56
C ARG A 326 8.32 4.46 25.02
N ARG A 327 7.53 3.46 25.37
CA ARG A 327 6.11 3.37 24.98
C ARG A 327 5.24 3.89 26.12
N GLY A 328 4.07 4.42 25.79
CA GLY A 328 3.05 4.70 26.80
C GLY A 328 2.57 3.39 27.43
N LYS A 329 2.23 3.43 28.72
CA LYS A 329 1.75 2.24 29.46
C LYS A 329 0.57 1.54 28.77
N GLU A 330 -0.41 2.32 28.31
CA GLU A 330 -1.59 1.80 27.58
C GLU A 330 -1.21 1.11 26.27
N SER A 331 -0.26 1.68 25.50
CA SER A 331 0.28 1.03 24.31
C SER A 331 0.99 -0.28 24.66
N ALA A 332 1.82 -0.29 25.71
CA ALA A 332 2.49 -1.51 26.15
C ALA A 332 1.49 -2.61 26.60
N GLU A 333 0.44 -2.25 27.32
CA GLU A 333 -0.61 -3.18 27.75
C GLU A 333 -1.34 -3.80 26.55
N ILE A 334 -1.83 -2.98 25.62
CA ILE A 334 -2.58 -3.45 24.43
C ILE A 334 -1.71 -4.34 23.54
N LEU A 335 -0.45 -3.95 23.31
CA LEU A 335 0.47 -4.74 22.48
C LEU A 335 0.83 -6.08 23.13
N VAL A 336 1.01 -6.12 24.46
CA VAL A 336 1.26 -7.35 25.19
C VAL A 336 0.02 -8.24 25.22
N ASP A 337 -1.16 -7.69 25.44
CA ASP A 337 -2.41 -8.45 25.43
C ASP A 337 -2.67 -9.11 24.08
N ARG A 338 -2.45 -8.37 23.00
CA ARG A 338 -2.54 -8.88 21.64
C ARG A 338 -1.51 -9.98 21.37
N ALA A 339 -0.28 -9.85 21.88
CA ALA A 339 0.71 -10.91 21.74
C ALA A 339 0.30 -12.16 22.53
N LEU A 340 -0.17 -11.99 23.77
CA LEU A 340 -0.52 -13.07 24.69
C LEU A 340 -1.82 -13.82 24.31
N SER A 341 -2.67 -13.24 23.45
CA SER A 341 -3.87 -13.90 22.93
C SER A 341 -3.58 -15.06 21.98
N ASP A 342 -2.34 -15.21 21.52
CA ASP A 342 -1.91 -16.38 20.75
C ASP A 342 -1.94 -17.66 21.63
N ASP A 343 -2.71 -18.66 21.20
CA ASP A 343 -2.88 -19.94 21.90
C ASP A 343 -1.62 -20.80 21.97
N SER A 344 -0.61 -20.48 21.17
CA SER A 344 0.72 -21.12 21.25
C SER A 344 1.51 -20.69 22.48
N ILE A 345 1.10 -19.64 23.20
CA ILE A 345 1.82 -19.14 24.37
C ILE A 345 1.41 -19.91 25.64
N PRO A 346 2.36 -20.57 26.33
CA PRO A 346 2.05 -21.31 27.55
C PRO A 346 1.42 -20.45 28.66
N GLN A 347 0.53 -21.05 29.44
CA GLN A 347 -0.18 -20.37 30.53
C GLN A 347 0.75 -19.70 31.54
N HIS A 348 1.89 -20.34 31.88
CA HIS A 348 2.85 -19.78 32.82
C HIS A 348 3.51 -18.48 32.33
N ILE A 349 3.57 -18.24 31.02
CA ILE A 349 4.04 -16.97 30.44
C ILE A 349 2.92 -15.92 30.49
N ARG A 350 1.67 -16.33 30.23
CA ARG A 350 0.49 -15.45 30.37
C ARG A 350 0.36 -14.91 31.80
N ASP A 351 0.65 -15.74 32.81
CA ASP A 351 0.65 -15.34 34.22
C ASP A 351 1.72 -14.28 34.57
N LYS A 352 2.69 -14.04 33.68
CA LYS A 352 3.74 -13.01 33.83
C LYS A 352 3.46 -11.72 33.06
N ARG A 353 2.22 -11.53 32.59
CA ARG A 353 1.75 -10.35 31.84
C ARG A 353 2.33 -9.03 32.37
N ASP A 354 2.16 -8.72 33.65
CA ASP A 354 2.57 -7.42 34.21
C ASP A 354 4.09 -7.18 34.13
N SER A 355 4.89 -8.25 34.24
CA SER A 355 6.34 -8.18 34.06
C SER A 355 6.71 -7.92 32.60
N ILE A 356 5.99 -8.52 31.66
CA ILE A 356 6.18 -8.30 30.22
C ILE A 356 5.81 -6.85 29.86
N VAL A 357 4.67 -6.35 30.33
CA VAL A 357 4.24 -4.96 30.14
C VAL A 357 5.30 -3.98 30.63
N SER A 358 5.86 -4.19 31.84
CA SER A 358 6.89 -3.30 32.39
C SER A 358 8.16 -3.24 31.53
N GLU A 359 8.58 -4.36 30.93
CA GLU A 359 9.75 -4.39 30.04
C GLU A 359 9.46 -3.76 28.66
N VAL A 360 8.24 -3.94 28.15
CA VAL A 360 7.79 -3.35 26.89
C VAL A 360 7.63 -1.83 27.01
N GLU A 361 7.18 -1.33 28.16
CA GLU A 361 7.13 0.10 28.50
C GLU A 361 8.53 0.73 28.49
N LYS A 362 9.55 0.01 28.99
CA LYS A 362 10.97 0.40 28.93
C LYS A 362 11.53 0.40 27.50
N GLY A 363 10.75 -0.06 26.53
CA GLY A 363 11.04 -0.01 25.09
C GLY A 363 11.73 -1.26 24.54
N ARG A 364 11.63 -2.41 25.24
CA ARG A 364 11.99 -3.72 24.67
C ARG A 364 10.90 -4.18 23.70
N SER A 365 11.25 -4.98 22.69
CA SER A 365 10.26 -5.58 21.79
C SER A 365 9.40 -6.60 22.55
N VAL A 366 8.15 -6.80 22.12
CA VAL A 366 7.25 -7.74 22.81
C VAL A 366 7.79 -9.17 22.69
N ASP A 367 8.25 -9.54 21.50
CA ASP A 367 8.80 -10.87 21.21
C ASP A 367 10.14 -11.13 21.91
N GLU A 368 11.06 -10.15 21.97
CA GLU A 368 12.30 -10.25 22.75
C GLU A 368 11.99 -10.48 24.24
N THR A 369 10.90 -9.87 24.75
CA THR A 369 10.48 -10.01 26.14
C THR A 369 9.85 -11.38 26.40
N ILE A 370 8.95 -11.84 25.52
CA ILE A 370 8.32 -13.17 25.64
C ILE A 370 9.37 -14.27 25.51
N SER A 371 10.29 -14.16 24.55
CA SER A 371 11.40 -15.09 24.38
C SER A 371 12.33 -15.14 25.60
N LEU A 372 12.62 -14.00 26.23
CA LEU A 372 13.37 -13.98 27.49
C LEU A 372 12.58 -14.67 28.61
N MET A 373 11.29 -14.41 28.75
CA MET A 373 10.46 -15.06 29.77
C MET A 373 10.42 -16.58 29.57
N ARG A 374 10.31 -17.06 28.33
CA ARG A 374 10.42 -18.49 27.99
C ARG A 374 11.79 -19.07 28.35
N ALA A 375 12.88 -18.34 28.14
CA ALA A 375 14.22 -18.82 28.49
C ALA A 375 14.49 -18.87 30.01
N ILE A 376 13.86 -17.98 30.80
CA ILE A 376 14.03 -17.94 32.26
C ILE A 376 13.09 -18.93 32.96
N PHE A 377 11.86 -19.10 32.45
CA PHE A 377 10.80 -19.84 33.14
C PHE A 377 10.31 -21.11 32.42
N GLY A 378 10.82 -21.38 31.21
CA GLY A 378 10.46 -22.56 30.39
C GLY A 378 11.31 -23.79 30.62
#